data_AF-A0A9D5PKP6-F1
#
_entry.id   AF-A0A9D5PKP6-F1
#
_cell.length_a   1.000
_cell.length_b   1.000
_cell.length_c   1.000
_cell.angle_alpha   90.00
_cell.angle_beta   90.00
_cell.angle_gamma   90.00
#
_symmetry.space_group_name_H-M   'P 1'
#
loop_
_entity.id
_entity.type
_entity.pdbx_description
1 polymer ?
#
loop_
_entity_poly.entity_id
_entity_poly.type
_entity_poly.pdbx_seq_one_letter_code
_entity_poly.pdbx_strand_id
1 'polypeptide(L)'
;MKMIKFLTVAVIFAAGICAAWAAPQVIEIKPEQFTLLDGASLEKNAQGEAVAVKLVSSSNKRWARAEFTVEFDPEVTYYILSFRVKAENVISDMADKHGADVLLKPGKGGALRFSSRGTYKSDSGTFDWQKAEHRVNVKRYLDVAPVKVQLALTYAPGTVWFDQIKLTPVVAKK
;
A
#
# COMPACT_ATOMS: atom_id res chain seq x y z
N MET A 1 -6.29 59.83 49.45
CA MET A 1 -5.84 58.94 48.33
C MET A 1 -7.05 58.67 47.44
N LYS A 2 -6.87 58.74 46.12
CA LYS A 2 -7.86 59.00 45.05
C LYS A 2 -9.03 57.99 44.94
N MET A 3 -10.21 58.52 44.58
CA MET A 3 -11.27 57.82 43.83
C MET A 3 -10.89 57.68 42.35
N ILE A 4 -11.39 56.61 41.69
CA ILE A 4 -12.32 56.65 40.52
C ILE A 4 -12.40 55.24 39.90
N LYS A 5 -13.63 54.75 39.72
CA LYS A 5 -14.03 53.56 38.93
C LYS A 5 -13.84 53.83 37.44
N PHE A 6 -13.52 52.82 36.62
CA PHE A 6 -14.22 52.57 35.35
C PHE A 6 -14.01 51.14 34.84
N LEU A 7 -15.09 50.63 34.26
CA LEU A 7 -15.32 49.37 33.58
C LEU A 7 -14.49 49.29 32.29
N THR A 8 -13.98 48.11 31.90
CA THR A 8 -13.79 47.78 30.47
C THR A 8 -14.10 46.31 30.23
N VAL A 9 -14.91 46.10 29.20
CA VAL A 9 -15.53 44.87 28.72
C VAL A 9 -14.56 44.05 27.85
N ALA A 10 -14.78 42.73 27.90
CA ALA A 10 -14.37 41.60 27.05
C ALA A 10 -13.59 41.85 25.74
N VAL A 11 -12.66 40.91 25.45
CA VAL A 11 -12.64 40.23 24.14
C VAL A 11 -12.33 38.73 24.36
N ILE A 12 -13.28 37.90 23.97
CA ILE A 12 -13.13 36.47 23.71
C ILE A 12 -12.39 36.35 22.37
N PHE A 13 -11.29 35.61 22.33
CA PHE A 13 -10.91 34.89 21.12
C PHE A 13 -10.81 33.40 21.47
N ALA A 14 -11.90 32.69 21.18
CA ALA A 14 -11.80 31.30 20.80
C ALA A 14 -10.94 31.27 19.53
N ALA A 15 -9.64 30.97 19.68
CA ALA A 15 -8.84 30.57 18.55
C ALA A 15 -9.38 29.22 18.10
N GLY A 16 -10.30 29.29 17.14
CA GLY A 16 -10.75 28.14 16.39
C GLY A 16 -9.55 27.34 15.96
N ILE A 17 -9.54 26.06 16.33
CA ILE A 17 -8.69 25.08 15.68
C ILE A 17 -9.23 25.00 14.25
N CYS A 18 -8.75 25.89 13.39
CA CYS A 18 -8.63 25.54 11.98
C CYS A 18 -7.68 24.36 11.99
N ALA A 19 -8.24 23.14 11.94
CA ALA A 19 -7.48 21.97 11.57
C ALA A 19 -6.83 22.32 10.24
N ALA A 20 -5.54 22.66 10.28
CA ALA A 20 -4.74 22.75 9.08
C ALA A 20 -4.79 21.35 8.48
N TRP A 21 -5.59 21.16 7.44
CA TRP A 21 -5.64 19.91 6.70
C TRP A 21 -4.22 19.70 6.13
N ALA A 22 -3.46 18.80 6.75
CA ALA A 22 -2.16 18.42 6.25
C ALA A 22 -2.36 17.95 4.80
N ALA A 23 -1.52 18.46 3.88
CA ALA A 23 -1.61 18.03 2.48
C ALA A 23 -1.52 16.50 2.41
N PRO A 24 -2.26 15.83 1.50
CA PRO A 24 -2.19 14.39 1.36
C PRO A 24 -0.74 13.94 1.16
N GLN A 25 -0.27 13.02 2.01
CA GLN A 25 1.12 12.58 2.01
C GLN A 25 1.30 11.31 1.17
N VAL A 26 2.51 11.14 0.63
CA VAL A 26 2.92 9.87 0.02
C VAL A 26 3.04 8.81 1.12
N ILE A 27 2.41 7.67 0.91
CA ILE A 27 2.50 6.53 1.83
C ILE A 27 3.57 5.60 1.27
N GLU A 28 4.74 5.59 1.88
CA GLU A 28 5.82 4.66 1.58
C GLU A 28 5.79 3.52 2.60
N ILE A 29 5.65 2.29 2.09
CA ILE A 29 5.53 1.09 2.93
C ILE A 29 6.86 0.34 2.85
N LYS A 30 7.60 0.34 3.95
CA LYS A 30 8.88 -0.37 4.05
C LYS A 30 8.66 -1.87 4.27
N PRO A 31 9.57 -2.74 3.81
CA PRO A 31 9.43 -4.19 3.95
C PRO A 31 9.14 -4.66 5.38
N GLU A 32 9.81 -4.08 6.38
CA GLU A 32 9.67 -4.44 7.79
C GLU A 32 8.32 -4.07 8.40
N GLN A 33 7.52 -3.23 7.75
CA GLN A 33 6.19 -2.85 8.22
C GLN A 33 5.13 -3.90 7.88
N PHE A 34 5.41 -4.81 6.96
CA PHE A 34 4.47 -5.86 6.59
C PHE A 34 4.33 -6.91 7.69
N THR A 35 3.09 -7.29 7.97
CA THR A 35 2.79 -8.55 8.67
C THR A 35 3.09 -9.70 7.72
N LEU A 36 4.11 -10.49 8.04
CA LEU A 36 4.49 -11.67 7.26
C LEU A 36 3.55 -12.83 7.58
N LEU A 37 2.93 -13.42 6.56
CA LEU A 37 2.08 -14.61 6.68
C LEU A 37 2.84 -15.83 6.13
N ASP A 38 2.15 -16.97 5.94
CA ASP A 38 2.80 -18.20 5.46
C ASP A 38 3.59 -17.94 4.16
N GLY A 39 4.78 -18.54 4.08
CA GLY A 39 5.69 -18.40 2.95
C GLY A 39 6.36 -17.02 2.79
N ALA A 40 6.11 -16.04 3.66
CA ALA A 40 6.75 -14.73 3.60
C ALA A 40 7.94 -14.60 4.56
N SER A 41 8.97 -13.89 4.11
CA SER A 41 10.14 -13.50 4.88
C SER A 41 10.68 -12.15 4.42
N LEU A 42 11.59 -11.54 5.19
CA LEU A 42 12.31 -10.35 4.76
C LEU A 42 13.63 -10.77 4.10
N GLU A 43 13.88 -10.25 2.90
CA GLU A 43 15.21 -10.26 2.31
C GLU A 43 16.04 -9.15 2.98
N LYS A 44 17.26 -9.49 3.40
CA LYS A 44 18.14 -8.55 4.12
C LYS A 44 19.46 -8.37 3.37
N ASN A 45 20.01 -7.15 3.40
CA ASN A 45 21.36 -6.89 2.89
C ASN A 45 22.43 -7.42 3.87
N ALA A 46 23.71 -7.23 3.52
CA ALA A 46 24.84 -7.65 4.36
C ALA A 46 24.87 -6.97 5.75
N GLN A 47 24.22 -5.81 5.87
CA GLN A 47 24.08 -5.04 7.10
C GLN A 47 22.87 -5.49 7.94
N GLY A 48 22.08 -6.45 7.45
CA GLY A 48 20.89 -6.96 8.14
C GLY A 48 19.64 -6.10 7.97
N GLU A 49 19.69 -5.07 7.12
CA GLU A 49 18.56 -4.19 6.83
C GLU A 49 17.61 -4.87 5.85
N ALA A 50 16.31 -4.76 6.11
CA ALA A 50 15.29 -5.33 5.22
C ALA A 50 15.23 -4.52 3.92
N VAL A 51 15.43 -5.20 2.78
CA VAL A 51 15.47 -4.58 1.44
C VAL A 51 14.33 -5.04 0.54
N ALA A 52 13.64 -6.13 0.89
CA ALA A 52 12.45 -6.57 0.16
C ALA A 52 11.62 -7.52 1.02
N VAL A 53 10.33 -7.65 0.68
CA VAL A 53 9.50 -8.76 1.14
C VAL A 53 9.66 -9.91 0.14
N LYS A 54 10.13 -11.06 0.62
CA LYS A 54 10.28 -12.29 -0.16
C LYS A 54 9.12 -13.24 0.12
N LEU A 55 8.47 -13.72 -0.92
CA LEU A 55 7.44 -14.75 -0.85
C LEU A 55 7.92 -16.02 -1.56
N VAL A 56 7.82 -17.15 -0.90
CA VAL A 56 8.19 -18.48 -1.43
C VAL A 56 6.98 -19.40 -1.31
N SER A 57 6.56 -19.96 -2.44
CA SER A 57 5.48 -20.93 -2.53
C SER A 57 5.97 -22.19 -3.25
N SER A 58 5.38 -23.32 -2.90
CA SER A 58 5.68 -24.64 -3.47
C SER A 58 4.39 -25.31 -3.96
N SER A 59 4.50 -26.37 -4.75
CA SER A 59 3.34 -27.07 -5.32
C SER A 59 2.33 -27.57 -4.28
N ASN A 60 2.81 -27.91 -3.07
CA ASN A 60 1.99 -28.30 -1.92
C ASN A 60 1.49 -27.12 -1.07
N LYS A 61 2.05 -25.90 -1.24
CA LYS A 61 1.65 -24.68 -0.53
C LYS A 61 1.14 -23.65 -1.53
N ARG A 62 -0.17 -23.61 -1.71
CA ARG A 62 -0.83 -22.82 -2.78
C ARG A 62 -0.77 -21.30 -2.61
N TRP A 63 -0.16 -20.78 -1.54
CA TRP A 63 -0.07 -19.33 -1.35
C TRP A 63 1.11 -18.96 -0.44
N ALA A 64 1.66 -17.78 -0.69
CA ALA A 64 2.55 -17.05 0.22
C ALA A 64 2.13 -15.58 0.25
N ARG A 65 2.12 -14.93 1.43
CA ARG A 65 1.52 -13.58 1.58
C ARG A 65 2.18 -12.71 2.63
N ALA A 66 2.11 -11.40 2.41
CA ALA A 66 2.39 -10.40 3.44
C ALA A 66 1.34 -9.28 3.35
N GLU A 67 0.99 -8.64 4.47
CA GLU A 67 -0.08 -7.64 4.53
C GLU A 67 0.34 -6.39 5.32
N PHE A 68 -0.08 -5.23 4.83
CA PHE A 68 -0.01 -3.95 5.54
C PHE A 68 -1.35 -3.23 5.42
N THR A 69 -1.86 -2.68 6.52
CA THR A 69 -3.11 -1.91 6.52
C THR A 69 -2.81 -0.45 6.26
N VAL A 70 -3.44 0.13 5.26
CA VAL A 70 -3.36 1.55 4.92
C VAL A 70 -4.71 2.22 5.08
N GLU A 71 -4.67 3.46 5.57
CA GLU A 71 -5.80 4.37 5.57
C GLU A 71 -5.59 5.42 4.47
N PHE A 72 -6.58 5.55 3.59
CA PHE A 72 -6.53 6.54 2.52
C PHE A 72 -7.15 7.86 2.97
N ASP A 73 -6.55 8.96 2.53
CA ASP A 73 -7.15 10.29 2.71
C ASP A 73 -8.54 10.34 2.04
N PRO A 74 -9.63 10.66 2.78
CA PRO A 74 -10.99 10.66 2.26
C PRO A 74 -11.24 11.75 1.20
N GLU A 75 -10.39 12.76 1.09
CA GLU A 75 -10.50 13.82 0.08
C GLU A 75 -9.85 13.41 -1.26
N VAL A 76 -8.93 12.44 -1.24
CA VAL A 76 -8.20 12.02 -2.44
C VAL A 76 -8.98 10.95 -3.22
N THR A 77 -9.30 11.25 -4.48
CA THR A 77 -10.02 10.30 -5.36
C THR A 77 -9.10 9.26 -5.98
N TYR A 78 -7.86 9.65 -6.30
CA TYR A 78 -6.93 8.80 -7.05
C TYR A 78 -5.58 8.70 -6.35
N TYR A 79 -5.01 7.50 -6.35
CA TYR A 79 -3.63 7.24 -5.96
C TYR A 79 -2.87 6.59 -7.11
N ILE A 80 -1.56 6.80 -7.18
CA ILE A 80 -0.65 5.97 -7.96
C ILE A 80 -0.05 4.94 -7.00
N LEU A 81 -0.36 3.66 -7.23
CA LEU A 81 0.34 2.54 -6.62
C LEU A 81 1.59 2.27 -7.45
N SER A 82 2.77 2.40 -6.85
CA SER A 82 4.04 2.00 -7.47
C SER A 82 4.73 0.93 -6.63
N PHE A 83 5.42 -0.01 -7.29
CA PHE A 83 6.23 -1.02 -6.62
C PHE A 83 7.30 -1.56 -7.57
N ARG A 84 8.32 -2.21 -7.01
CA ARG A 84 9.26 -3.06 -7.74
C ARG A 84 8.95 -4.53 -7.45
N VAL A 85 9.12 -5.37 -8.46
CA VAL A 85 8.93 -6.81 -8.36
C VAL A 85 10.06 -7.56 -9.08
N LYS A 86 10.52 -8.66 -8.50
CA LYS A 86 11.47 -9.61 -9.08
C LYS A 86 10.91 -11.01 -8.91
N ALA A 87 11.07 -11.90 -9.88
CA ALA A 87 10.58 -13.28 -9.78
C ALA A 87 11.62 -14.30 -10.20
N GLU A 88 11.61 -15.45 -9.56
CA GLU A 88 12.41 -16.61 -9.90
C GLU A 88 11.54 -17.87 -9.90
N ASN A 89 11.48 -18.53 -11.06
CA ASN A 89 10.78 -19.78 -11.28
C ASN A 89 9.32 -19.76 -10.82
N VAL A 90 8.61 -18.65 -11.04
CA VAL A 90 7.18 -18.57 -10.75
C VAL A 90 6.40 -19.30 -11.84
N ILE A 91 5.93 -20.51 -11.55
CA ILE A 91 5.23 -21.36 -12.51
C ILE A 91 3.72 -21.15 -12.34
N SER A 92 3.06 -20.65 -13.38
CA SER A 92 1.61 -20.44 -13.39
C SER A 92 0.96 -21.50 -14.27
N ASP A 93 0.04 -22.27 -13.69
CA ASP A 93 -0.69 -23.36 -14.36
C ASP A 93 -2.04 -22.92 -14.94
N MET A 94 -2.52 -21.70 -14.64
CA MET A 94 -3.77 -21.13 -15.17
C MET A 94 -3.66 -19.65 -15.55
N ALA A 95 -4.47 -19.25 -16.54
CA ALA A 95 -4.57 -17.91 -17.11
C ALA A 95 -4.68 -16.77 -16.08
N ASP A 96 -3.88 -15.72 -16.27
CA ASP A 96 -3.89 -14.34 -15.72
C ASP A 96 -4.11 -14.10 -14.21
N LYS A 97 -4.44 -15.12 -13.40
CA LYS A 97 -4.82 -14.98 -11.98
C LYS A 97 -3.95 -15.79 -11.03
N HIS A 98 -3.02 -16.56 -11.57
CA HIS A 98 -2.07 -17.39 -10.84
C HIS A 98 -0.67 -16.82 -11.02
N GLY A 99 0.06 -16.64 -9.93
CA GLY A 99 1.35 -15.97 -9.91
C GLY A 99 1.43 -14.92 -8.82
N ALA A 100 2.29 -13.94 -9.02
CA ALA A 100 2.52 -12.88 -8.06
C ALA A 100 1.72 -11.61 -8.38
N ASP A 101 1.13 -10.99 -7.36
CA ASP A 101 0.40 -9.74 -7.47
C ASP A 101 0.43 -8.92 -6.17
N VAL A 102 0.24 -7.62 -6.30
CA VAL A 102 -0.09 -6.69 -5.22
C VAL A 102 -1.61 -6.49 -5.24
N LEU A 103 -2.27 -6.74 -4.12
CA LEU A 103 -3.70 -6.54 -3.97
C LEU A 103 -4.00 -5.35 -3.06
N LEU A 104 -4.99 -4.56 -3.46
CA LEU A 104 -5.68 -3.63 -2.55
C LEU A 104 -7.00 -4.27 -2.16
N LYS A 105 -7.08 -4.71 -0.89
CA LYS A 105 -8.22 -5.44 -0.34
C LYS A 105 -9.02 -4.56 0.61
N PRO A 106 -10.22 -4.09 0.21
CA PRO A 106 -11.12 -3.42 1.14
C PRO A 106 -11.67 -4.42 2.16
N GLY A 107 -12.16 -3.92 3.30
CA GLY A 107 -12.81 -4.75 4.33
C GLY A 107 -14.08 -5.46 3.83
N LYS A 108 -14.71 -4.95 2.77
CA LYS A 108 -15.85 -5.57 2.05
C LYS A 108 -15.69 -5.37 0.54
N GLY A 109 -16.07 -6.37 -0.26
CA GLY A 109 -16.01 -6.31 -1.72
C GLY A 109 -14.83 -7.07 -2.34
N GLY A 110 -14.62 -6.88 -3.65
CA GLY A 110 -13.56 -7.53 -4.40
C GLY A 110 -12.21 -6.80 -4.26
N ALA A 111 -11.12 -7.57 -4.29
CA ALA A 111 -9.77 -7.00 -4.29
C ALA A 111 -9.39 -6.48 -5.68
N LEU A 112 -8.76 -5.30 -5.74
CA LEU A 112 -8.05 -4.87 -6.94
C LEU A 112 -6.69 -5.56 -6.99
N ARG A 113 -6.29 -6.07 -8.15
CA ARG A 113 -5.03 -6.80 -8.36
C ARG A 113 -4.14 -6.07 -9.33
N PHE A 114 -2.86 -5.97 -9.01
CA PHE A 114 -1.86 -5.27 -9.79
C PHE A 114 -0.59 -6.11 -9.88
N SER A 115 0.01 -6.15 -11.06
CA SER A 115 1.31 -6.77 -11.32
C SER A 115 2.14 -5.91 -12.26
N SER A 116 3.37 -6.29 -12.57
CA SER A 116 4.15 -5.60 -13.62
C SER A 116 3.47 -5.69 -15.00
N ARG A 117 2.61 -6.70 -15.21
CA ARG A 117 1.95 -6.97 -16.49
C ARG A 117 0.63 -6.21 -16.70
N GLY A 118 0.09 -5.60 -15.65
CA GLY A 118 -1.16 -4.83 -15.69
C GLY A 118 -2.11 -5.10 -14.53
N THR A 119 -3.25 -4.43 -14.55
CA THR A 119 -4.37 -4.67 -13.63
C THR A 119 -5.04 -6.01 -13.93
N TYR A 120 -5.39 -6.78 -12.89
CA TYR A 120 -5.99 -8.12 -12.99
C TYR A 120 -5.17 -9.14 -13.78
N LYS A 121 -3.84 -8.96 -13.78
CA LYS A 121 -2.87 -9.93 -14.25
C LYS A 121 -1.94 -10.31 -13.10
N SER A 122 -1.31 -11.47 -13.19
CA SER A 122 -0.29 -11.93 -12.26
C SER A 122 1.07 -12.07 -12.95
N ASP A 123 2.14 -11.76 -12.21
CA ASP A 123 3.51 -11.98 -12.65
C ASP A 123 3.88 -13.46 -12.57
N SER A 124 4.61 -13.95 -13.57
CA SER A 124 5.09 -15.33 -13.67
C SER A 124 6.40 -15.40 -14.47
N GLY A 125 7.09 -16.52 -14.37
CA GLY A 125 8.40 -16.76 -14.97
C GLY A 125 9.56 -16.33 -14.08
N THR A 126 10.68 -16.02 -14.72
CA THR A 126 11.92 -15.55 -14.09
C THR A 126 12.32 -14.23 -14.73
N PHE A 127 12.49 -13.19 -13.93
CA PHE A 127 12.88 -11.86 -14.38
C PHE A 127 13.51 -11.07 -13.23
N ASP A 128 14.44 -10.18 -13.59
CA ASP A 128 15.05 -9.25 -12.64
C ASP A 128 14.12 -8.07 -12.33
N TRP A 129 14.47 -7.25 -11.35
CA TRP A 129 13.65 -6.15 -10.84
C TRP A 129 13.01 -5.26 -11.92
N GLN A 130 11.68 -5.28 -11.97
CA GLN A 130 10.85 -4.41 -12.80
C GLN A 130 10.08 -3.43 -11.92
N LYS A 131 9.86 -2.22 -12.42
CA LYS A 131 9.00 -1.21 -11.79
C LYS A 131 7.62 -1.26 -12.43
N ALA A 132 6.57 -1.21 -11.60
CA ALA A 132 5.18 -1.12 -12.01
C ALA A 132 4.52 0.12 -11.40
N GLU A 133 3.61 0.75 -12.13
CA GLU A 133 2.80 1.88 -11.67
C GLU A 133 1.36 1.74 -12.15
N HIS A 134 0.40 1.91 -11.23
CA HIS A 134 -1.02 1.76 -11.51
C HIS A 134 -1.81 2.90 -10.89
N ARG A 135 -2.69 3.52 -11.69
CA ARG A 135 -3.63 4.52 -11.18
C ARG A 135 -4.85 3.82 -10.58
N VAL A 136 -5.14 4.13 -9.32
CA VAL A 136 -6.22 3.53 -8.53
C VAL A 136 -7.25 4.59 -8.20
N ASN A 137 -8.53 4.34 -8.50
CA ASN A 137 -9.63 5.15 -8.01
C ASN A 137 -10.11 4.59 -6.65
N VAL A 138 -9.59 5.15 -5.55
CA VAL A 138 -9.83 4.59 -4.21
C VAL A 138 -11.28 4.81 -3.78
N LYS A 139 -11.89 5.94 -4.13
CA LYS A 139 -13.30 6.25 -3.80
C LYS A 139 -14.29 5.30 -4.47
N ARG A 140 -14.03 4.92 -5.72
CA ARG A 140 -14.93 4.04 -6.47
C ARG A 140 -14.86 2.58 -6.01
N TYR A 141 -13.68 2.12 -5.59
CA TYR A 141 -13.42 0.68 -5.49
C TYR A 141 -13.10 0.17 -4.10
N LEU A 142 -12.66 1.03 -3.17
CA LEU A 142 -12.07 0.55 -1.92
C LEU A 142 -12.89 0.92 -0.67
N ASP A 143 -13.95 1.72 -0.80
CA ASP A 143 -14.70 2.32 0.32
C ASP A 143 -13.75 3.04 1.32
N VAL A 144 -14.29 3.80 2.27
CA VAL A 144 -13.47 4.58 3.23
C VAL A 144 -12.94 3.76 4.41
N ALA A 145 -13.08 2.44 4.35
CA ALA A 145 -12.58 1.52 5.38
C ALA A 145 -11.07 1.28 5.23
N PRO A 146 -10.36 0.85 6.30
CA PRO A 146 -8.97 0.43 6.19
C PRO A 146 -8.80 -0.61 5.09
N VAL A 147 -7.86 -0.35 4.18
CA VAL A 147 -7.55 -1.21 3.03
C VAL A 147 -6.27 -1.96 3.34
N LYS A 148 -6.24 -3.26 3.05
CA LYS A 148 -5.00 -4.03 3.12
C LYS A 148 -4.27 -3.96 1.79
N VAL A 149 -3.03 -3.50 1.82
CA VAL A 149 -2.03 -3.79 0.78
C VAL A 149 -1.51 -5.19 1.05
N GLN A 150 -1.88 -6.14 0.21
CA GLN A 150 -1.41 -7.53 0.31
C GLN A 150 -0.44 -7.82 -0.83
N LEU A 151 0.75 -8.29 -0.48
CA LEU A 151 1.66 -8.93 -1.41
C LEU A 151 1.30 -10.41 -1.46
N ALA A 152 1.13 -10.98 -2.64
CA ALA A 152 0.75 -12.38 -2.76
C ALA A 152 1.51 -13.09 -3.88
N LEU A 153 1.80 -14.36 -3.62
CA LEU A 153 2.11 -15.39 -4.61
C LEU A 153 1.03 -16.46 -4.46
N THR A 154 0.17 -16.61 -5.46
CA THR A 154 -1.08 -17.37 -5.34
C THR A 154 -1.18 -18.43 -6.44
N TYR A 155 -1.45 -19.68 -6.05
CA TYR A 155 -1.58 -20.85 -6.92
C TYR A 155 -0.41 -21.03 -7.90
N ALA A 156 0.80 -20.63 -7.48
CA ALA A 156 2.00 -20.72 -8.30
C ALA A 156 3.21 -21.00 -7.40
N PRO A 157 3.94 -22.12 -7.59
CA PRO A 157 5.22 -22.30 -6.93
C PRO A 157 6.25 -21.33 -7.51
N GLY A 158 7.27 -21.02 -6.71
CA GLY A 158 8.37 -20.14 -7.08
C GLY A 158 8.73 -19.16 -5.97
N THR A 159 9.56 -18.19 -6.32
CA THR A 159 9.96 -17.10 -5.42
C THR A 159 9.69 -15.75 -6.07
N VAL A 160 9.12 -14.82 -5.30
CA VAL A 160 8.94 -13.43 -5.72
C VAL A 160 9.41 -12.49 -4.62
N TRP A 161 9.95 -11.35 -5.01
CA TRP A 161 10.32 -10.26 -4.12
C TRP A 161 9.58 -8.98 -4.51
N PHE A 162 9.18 -8.22 -3.50
CA PHE A 162 8.57 -6.90 -3.67
C PHE A 162 9.35 -5.85 -2.87
N ASP A 163 9.53 -4.67 -3.46
CA ASP A 163 10.21 -3.54 -2.83
C ASP A 163 9.62 -2.21 -3.31
N GLN A 164 9.95 -1.11 -2.63
CA GLN A 164 9.57 0.28 -2.96
C GLN A 164 8.07 0.47 -3.19
N ILE A 165 7.25 -0.12 -2.31
CA ILE A 165 5.79 0.01 -2.38
C ILE A 165 5.40 1.41 -1.93
N LYS A 166 4.77 2.18 -2.82
CA LYS A 166 4.31 3.55 -2.54
C LYS A 166 2.89 3.76 -3.05
N LEU A 167 2.12 4.51 -2.29
CA LEU A 167 0.82 5.05 -2.69
C LEU A 167 0.94 6.58 -2.70
N THR A 168 0.97 7.16 -3.90
CA THR A 168 1.12 8.61 -4.09
C THR A 168 -0.23 9.24 -4.40
N PRO A 169 -0.74 10.19 -3.60
CA PRO A 169 -2.00 10.85 -3.87
C PRO A 169 -1.91 11.68 -5.17
N VAL A 170 -2.94 11.57 -6.01
CA VAL A 170 -3.09 12.41 -7.20
C VAL A 170 -4.00 13.57 -6.83
N VAL A 171 -3.39 14.67 -6.39
CA VAL A 171 -4.12 15.92 -6.13
C VAL A 171 -4.47 16.53 -7.46
N ALA A 172 -5.76 16.72 -7.73
CA ALA A 172 -6.19 17.50 -8.89
C ALA A 172 -5.62 18.91 -8.73
N LYS A 173 -4.87 19.39 -9.72
CA LYS A 173 -4.57 20.83 -9.80
C LYS A 173 -5.93 21.53 -9.93
N LYS A 174 -6.30 22.31 -8.92
CA LYS A 174 -7.46 23.20 -8.97
C LYS A 174 -7.23 24.27 -10.03
#